data_AF-A0A9E6RI99-F1
#
_entry.id   AF-A0A9E6RI99-F1
#
_cell.length_a   1.000
_cell.length_b   1.000
_cell.length_c   1.000
_cell.angle_alpha   90.00
_cell.angle_beta   90.00
_cell.angle_gamma   90.00
#
_symmetry.space_group_name_H-M   'P 1'
#
loop_
_entity.id
_entity.type
_entity.pdbx_description
1 polymer ?
#
loop_
_entity_poly.entity_id
_entity_poly.type
_entity_poly.pdbx_seq_one_letter_code
_entity_poly.pdbx_strand_id
1 'polypeptide(L)' 'MDYLDPLDGPAWERAVTELLAAASPRREALAARAQGFVAPDWDAHFRAVADATGLD' A
#
# COMPACT_ATOMS: atom_id res chain seq x y z
N MET A 1 4.92 6.48 -4.06
CA MET A 1 4.87 5.40 -3.06
C MET A 1 6.22 5.36 -2.39
N ASP A 2 6.28 5.24 -1.06
CA ASP A 2 7.53 4.88 -0.37
C ASP A 2 7.61 3.36 -0.32
N TYR A 3 8.19 2.77 -1.35
CA TYR A 3 8.55 1.36 -1.32
C TYR A 3 9.65 1.16 -0.27
N LEU A 4 9.43 0.24 0.68
CA LEU A 4 10.45 -0.24 1.60
C LEU A 4 10.96 -1.57 1.07
N ASP A 5 12.28 -1.69 0.94
CA ASP A 5 12.91 -2.96 0.61
C ASP A 5 12.57 -3.99 1.71
N PRO A 6 12.06 -5.18 1.38
CA PRO A 6 11.72 -6.20 2.36
C PRO A 6 12.92 -6.69 3.18
N LEU A 7 14.15 -6.48 2.70
CA LEU A 7 15.38 -6.88 3.39
C LEU A 7 16.04 -5.75 4.18
N ASP A 8 15.53 -4.52 4.11
CA ASP A 8 16.04 -3.40 4.92
C ASP A 8 15.31 -3.33 6.28
N GLY A 9 15.70 -4.23 7.18
CA GLY A 9 15.15 -4.29 8.55
C GLY A 9 15.20 -2.94 9.30
N PRO A 10 16.34 -2.22 9.31
CA PRO A 10 16.41 -0.91 9.93
C PRO A 10 15.42 0.12 9.36
N ALA A 11 15.16 0.13 8.05
CA ALA A 11 14.14 1.01 7.47
C ALA A 11 12.72 0.64 7.93
N TRP A 12 12.42 -0.65 8.06
CA TRP A 12 11.15 -1.11 8.62
C TRP A 12 10.95 -0.67 10.08
N GLU A 13 11.98 -0.82 10.92
CA GLU A 13 11.91 -0.42 12.33
C GLU A 13 11.63 1.08 12.48
N ARG A 14 12.33 1.92 11.70
CA ARG A 14 12.08 3.37 11.66
C ARG A 14 10.65 3.68 11.22
N ALA A 15 10.19 3.06 10.13
CA ALA A 15 8.86 3.28 9.60
C ALA A 15 7.75 2.93 10.62
N VAL A 16 7.91 1.84 11.37
CA VAL A 16 6.98 1.44 12.44
C VAL A 16 7.03 2.44 13.61
N THR A 17 8.23 2.82 14.05
CA THR A 17 8.39 3.77 15.16
C THR A 17 7.79 5.15 14.83
N GLU A 18 8.05 5.67 13.64
CA GLU A 18 7.48 6.92 13.13
C GLU A 18 5.96 6.85 13.04
N LEU A 19 5.39 5.70 12.64
CA LEU A 19 3.95 5.47 12.57
C LEU A 19 3.29 5.51 13.96
N LEU A 20 3.98 4.99 14.97
CA LEU A 20 3.47 4.87 16.35
C LEU A 20 3.63 6.15 17.18
N ALA A 21 4.39 7.14 16.71
CA ALA A 21 4.52 8.43 17.39
C ALA A 21 3.15 9.08 17.69
N ALA A 22 3.06 9.82 18.79
CA ALA A 22 1.81 10.43 19.25
C ALA A 22 1.23 11.40 18.19
N ALA A 23 2.06 12.31 17.67
CA ALA A 23 1.77 13.11 16.48
C ALA A 23 2.60 12.53 15.32
N SER A 24 2.01 11.61 14.55
CA SER A 24 2.69 10.92 13.46
C SER A 24 2.25 11.46 12.10
N PRO A 25 3.10 12.26 11.41
CA PRO A 25 2.83 12.68 10.03
C PRO A 25 2.67 11.48 9.09
N ARG A 26 3.40 10.39 9.35
CA ARG A 26 3.29 9.14 8.58
C ARG A 26 1.89 8.52 8.73
N ARG A 27 1.34 8.50 9.95
CA ARG A 27 -0.02 8.01 10.20
C ARG A 27 -1.07 8.87 9.51
N GLU A 28 -0.94 10.20 9.59
CA GLU A 28 -1.84 11.14 8.91
C GLU A 28 -1.82 10.97 7.39
N ALA A 29 -0.64 10.86 6.79
CA ALA A 29 -0.48 10.65 5.36
C ALA A 29 -1.07 9.30 4.89
N LEU A 30 -0.90 8.22 5.68
CA LEU A 30 -1.50 6.92 5.38
C LEU A 30 -3.03 6.95 5.52
N ALA A 31 -3.56 7.60 6.56
CA ALA A 31 -5.00 7.77 6.72
C ALA A 31 -5.62 8.54 5.55
N ALA A 32 -4.99 9.63 5.11
CA ALA A 32 -5.42 10.39 3.94
C ALA A 32 -5.40 9.56 2.65
N ARG A 33 -4.41 8.68 2.46
CA ARG A 33 -4.37 7.75 1.32
C ARG A 33 -5.45 6.67 1.37
N ALA A 34 -5.81 6.23 2.57
CA ALA A 34 -6.86 5.24 2.77
C ALA A 34 -8.27 5.84 2.58
N GLN A 35 -8.41 7.18 2.64
CA GLN A 35 -9.68 7.83 2.35
C GLN A 35 -10.07 7.57 0.88
N GLY A 36 -11.26 6.97 0.69
CA GLY A 36 -11.74 6.61 -0.64
C GLY A 36 -11.14 5.32 -1.21
N PHE A 37 -10.36 4.56 -0.42
CA PHE A 37 -9.92 3.23 -0.84
C PHE A 37 -11.13 2.33 -1.09
N VAL A 38 -11.17 1.74 -2.29
CA VAL A 38 -12.11 0.69 -2.67
C VAL A 38 -11.32 -0.59 -2.80
N ALA A 39 -11.75 -1.64 -2.10
CA ALA A 39 -11.10 -2.93 -2.17
C ALA A 39 -11.10 -3.44 -3.62
N PRO A 40 -9.97 -3.99 -4.11
CA PRO A 40 -9.96 -4.61 -5.42
C PRO A 40 -10.92 -5.80 -5.42
N ASP A 41 -11.64 -5.94 -6.52
CA ASP A 41 -12.50 -7.09 -6.81
C ASP A 41 -11.73 -8.10 -7.65
N TRP A 42 -11.87 -9.38 -7.32
CA TRP A 42 -11.20 -10.46 -8.07
C TRP A 42 -11.71 -10.54 -9.51
N ASP A 43 -13.01 -10.33 -9.75
CA ASP A 43 -13.54 -10.37 -11.12
C ASP A 43 -12.99 -9.19 -11.94
N ALA A 44 -12.91 -8.00 -11.34
CA ALA A 44 -12.30 -6.83 -11.97
C ALA A 44 -10.81 -7.06 -12.28
N HIS A 45 -10.07 -7.72 -11.38
CA HIS A 45 -8.68 -8.08 -11.60
C HIS A 45 -8.52 -9.07 -12.76
N PHE A 46 -9.28 -10.16 -12.78
CA PHE A 46 -9.20 -11.17 -13.84
C PHE A 46 -9.57 -10.58 -15.21
N ARG A 47 -10.59 -9.71 -15.28
CA ARG A 47 -10.90 -8.95 -16.50
C ARG A 47 -9.71 -8.13 -16.98
N ALA A 48 -9.10 -7.34 -16.10
CA ALA A 48 -7.95 -6.50 -16.46
C ALA A 48 -6.74 -7.34 -16.94
N VAL A 49 -6.50 -8.51 -16.33
CA VAL A 49 -5.43 -9.42 -16.75
C VAL A 49 -5.74 -10.08 -18.09
N ALA A 50 -6.97 -10.56 -18.29
CA ALA A 50 -7.41 -11.13 -19.57
C ALA A 50 -7.28 -10.11 -20.70
N ASP A 51 -7.73 -8.87 -20.49
CA ASP A 51 -7.59 -7.77 -21.45
C ASP A 51 -6.12 -7.47 -21.79
N ALA A 52 -5.22 -7.50 -20.79
CA ALA A 52 -3.80 -7.19 -20.97
C ALA A 52 -3.00 -8.30 -21.64
N THR A 53 -3.44 -9.57 -21.50
CA THR A 53 -2.68 -10.75 -21.94
C THR A 53 -3.32 -11.48 -23.13
N GLY A 54 -4.59 -11.21 -23.44
CA GLY A 54 -5.36 -11.92 -24.46
C GLY A 54 -5.69 -13.36 -24.10
N LEU A 55 -5.66 -13.70 -22.80
CA LEU A 55 -6.06 -15.01 -22.28
C LEU A 55 -7.57 -15.00 -22.03
N ASP A 56 -8.30 -15.90 -22.68
CA ASP A 56 -9.74 -16.15 -22.54
C ASP A 56 -10.08 -17.29 -21.57
#